data_AF-A0A855K8J2-F1
#
_entry.id   AF-A0A855K8J2-F1
#
_cell.length_a   1.000
_cell.length_b   1.000
_cell.length_c   1.000
_cell.angle_alpha   90.00
_cell.angle_beta   90.00
_cell.angle_gamma   90.00
#
_symmetry.space_group_name_H-M   'P 1'
#
loop_
_entity.id
_entity.type
_entity.pdbx_description
1 polymer ?
#
loop_
_entity_poly.entity_id
_entity_poly.type
_entity_poly.pdbx_seq_one_letter_code
_entity_poly.pdbx_strand_id
1 'polypeptide(L)'
;VFVTVKIDVLLIAALKMELDAAQQVFSASDTRPGGVAEWHSVDQDKPNPYIWGVYQMDDSQSFRIAFARPNRMGCDETGSVASALTEKLKP
;
A
#
# COMPACT_ATOMS: atom_id res chain seq x y z
N VAL A 1 -9.86 -18.93 -8.03
CA VAL A 1 -9.30 -18.89 -6.65
C VAL A 1 -8.98 -17.44 -6.34
N PHE A 2 -9.76 -16.78 -5.49
CA PHE A 2 -9.42 -15.43 -5.04
C PHE A 2 -8.33 -15.58 -3.99
N VAL A 3 -7.10 -15.21 -4.33
CA VAL A 3 -6.00 -15.15 -3.36
C VAL A 3 -6.29 -13.94 -2.47
N THR A 4 -6.79 -14.17 -1.27
CA THR A 4 -6.91 -13.10 -0.27
C THR A 4 -5.51 -12.76 0.21
N VAL A 5 -4.94 -11.67 -0.32
CA VAL A 5 -3.67 -11.12 0.18
C VAL A 5 -3.98 -10.44 1.50
N LYS A 6 -3.68 -11.11 2.61
CA LYS A 6 -3.67 -10.48 3.94
C LYS A 6 -2.55 -9.45 3.96
N ILE A 7 -2.89 -8.19 4.26
CA ILE A 7 -1.96 -7.09 4.45
C ILE A 7 -1.75 -6.92 5.97
N ASP A 8 -0.58 -6.48 6.39
CA ASP A 8 -0.28 -6.21 7.81
C ASP A 8 -0.25 -4.70 8.11
N VAL A 9 0.01 -3.88 7.08
CA VAL A 9 0.01 -2.42 7.19
C VAL A 9 -0.66 -1.81 5.96
N LEU A 10 -1.69 -1.01 6.18
CA LEU A 10 -2.33 -0.19 5.15
C LEU A 10 -2.01 1.29 5.39
N LEU A 11 -1.27 1.90 4.46
CA LEU A 11 -1.00 3.33 4.45
C LEU A 11 -1.87 4.00 3.38
N ILE A 12 -2.60 5.03 3.80
CA ILE A 12 -3.47 5.81 2.92
C ILE A 12 -2.94 7.22 2.89
N ALA A 13 -2.48 7.64 1.72
CA ALA A 13 -1.99 8.99 1.49
C ALA A 13 -3.12 9.85 0.90
N ALA A 14 -3.20 11.12 1.30
CA ALA A 14 -4.17 12.05 0.74
C ALA A 14 -3.68 12.59 -0.61
N LEU A 15 -2.37 12.82 -0.74
CA LEU A 15 -1.74 13.40 -1.91
C LEU A 15 -0.92 12.36 -2.68
N LYS A 16 -0.85 12.53 -4.00
CA LYS A 16 0.02 11.72 -4.85
C LYS A 16 1.50 11.83 -4.43
N MET A 17 1.97 13.03 -4.09
CA MET A 17 3.35 13.24 -3.64
C MET A 17 3.69 12.48 -2.34
N GLU A 18 2.72 12.34 -1.42
CA GLU A 18 2.91 11.58 -0.18
C GLU A 18 3.00 10.08 -0.49
N LEU A 19 2.14 9.58 -1.38
CA LEU A 19 2.15 8.20 -1.83
C LEU A 19 3.47 7.86 -2.54
N ASP A 20 3.90 8.74 -3.45
CA ASP A 20 5.13 8.57 -4.23
C ASP A 20 6.37 8.61 -3.30
N ALA A 21 6.39 9.52 -2.32
CA ALA A 21 7.45 9.59 -1.32
C ALA A 21 7.48 8.35 -0.41
N ALA A 22 6.32 7.86 0.04
CA ALA A 22 6.22 6.62 0.78
C ALA A 22 6.73 5.45 -0.05
N GLN A 23 6.29 5.31 -1.31
CA GLN A 23 6.78 4.27 -2.20
C GLN A 23 8.30 4.33 -2.37
N GLN A 24 8.88 5.51 -2.54
CA GLN A 24 10.33 5.68 -2.64
C GLN A 24 11.08 5.31 -1.37
N VAL A 25 10.55 5.64 -0.19
CA VAL A 25 11.18 5.35 1.10
C VAL A 25 11.09 3.87 1.46
N PHE A 26 9.96 3.23 1.14
CA PHE A 26 9.71 1.83 1.48
C PHE A 26 10.19 0.84 0.41
N SER A 27 10.66 1.31 -0.75
CA SER A 27 11.27 0.44 -1.78
C SER A 27 12.71 0.09 -1.39
N ALA A 28 13.09 -1.16 -1.66
CA ALA A 28 14.48 -1.58 -1.54
C ALA A 28 15.35 -0.84 -2.58
N SER A 29 16.59 -0.54 -2.20
CA SER A 29 17.58 0.09 -3.07
C SER A 29 18.99 -0.42 -2.77
N ASP A 30 19.96 -0.18 -3.66
CA ASP A 30 21.35 -0.62 -3.46
C ASP A 30 21.96 -0.11 -2.14
N THR A 31 21.54 1.08 -1.69
CA THR A 31 21.97 1.69 -0.43
C THR A 31 21.12 1.31 0.79
N ARG A 32 19.97 0.66 0.57
CA ARG A 32 19.00 0.23 1.59
C ARG A 32 18.36 -1.09 1.15
N PRO A 33 19.04 -2.23 1.39
CA PRO A 33 18.54 -3.52 0.94
C PRO A 33 17.23 -3.93 1.63
N GLY A 34 16.98 -3.43 2.85
CA GLY A 34 15.68 -3.52 3.50
C GLY A 34 14.61 -2.67 2.81
N GLY A 35 13.51 -3.31 2.41
CA GLY A 35 12.44 -2.66 1.67
C GLY A 35 11.56 -3.62 0.87
N VAL A 36 10.64 -3.03 0.09
CA VAL A 36 9.83 -3.72 -0.89
C VAL A 36 10.62 -3.84 -2.19
N ALA A 37 10.89 -5.07 -2.62
CA ALA A 37 11.60 -5.35 -3.87
C ALA A 37 10.71 -5.17 -5.11
N GLU A 38 9.42 -5.51 -5.00
CA GLU A 38 8.45 -5.42 -6.10
C GLU A 38 7.11 -4.90 -5.57
N TRP A 39 6.54 -3.94 -6.29
CA TRP A 39 5.20 -3.41 -6.03
C TRP A 39 4.20 -3.99 -7.02
N HIS A 40 3.12 -4.56 -6.50
CA HIS A 40 2.02 -5.09 -7.30
C HIS A 40 0.83 -4.13 -7.28
N SER A 41 0.47 -3.61 -8.45
CA SER A 41 -0.72 -2.80 -8.64
C SER A 41 -1.98 -3.66 -8.70
N VAL A 42 -3.00 -3.28 -7.94
CA VAL A 42 -4.29 -3.97 -7.90
C VAL A 42 -5.41 -2.96 -8.13
N ASP A 43 -6.41 -3.39 -8.91
CA ASP A 43 -7.69 -2.68 -9.03
C ASP A 43 -7.55 -1.22 -9.52
N GLN A 44 -6.58 -0.96 -10.42
CA GLN A 44 -6.28 0.38 -10.97
C GLN A 44 -7.49 1.06 -11.63
N ASP A 45 -8.43 0.28 -12.20
CA ASP A 45 -9.67 0.78 -12.83
C ASP A 45 -10.89 0.79 -11.89
N LYS A 46 -10.71 0.47 -10.59
CA LYS A 46 -11.80 0.42 -9.61
C LYS A 46 -11.73 1.61 -8.63
N PRO A 47 -12.77 1.82 -7.80
CA PRO A 47 -12.83 3.00 -6.92
C PRO A 47 -11.71 3.08 -5.88
N ASN A 48 -11.13 1.93 -5.49
CA ASN A 48 -10.15 1.84 -4.40
C ASN A 48 -8.87 1.14 -4.90
N PRO A 49 -8.11 1.77 -5.81
CA PRO A 49 -6.87 1.20 -6.30
C PRO A 49 -5.82 1.20 -5.18
N TYR A 50 -4.99 0.17 -5.16
CA TYR A 50 -3.86 0.11 -4.23
C TYR A 50 -2.68 -0.61 -4.87
N ILE A 51 -1.49 -0.30 -4.36
CA ILE A 51 -0.28 -1.07 -4.62
C ILE A 51 0.11 -1.80 -3.33
N TRP A 52 0.75 -2.95 -3.43
CA TRP A 52 1.25 -3.64 -2.25
C TRP A 52 2.55 -4.38 -2.55
N GLY A 53 3.28 -4.72 -1.50
CA GLY A 53 4.47 -5.54 -1.61
C GLY A 53 4.87 -6.15 -0.26
N VAL A 54 5.91 -6.97 -0.29
CA VAL A 54 6.49 -7.56 0.92
C VAL A 54 7.70 -6.71 1.32
N TYR A 55 7.61 -6.05 2.46
CA TYR A 55 8.72 -5.32 3.05
C TYR A 55 9.63 -6.29 3.80
N GLN A 56 10.89 -6.37 3.40
CA GLN A 56 11.92 -7.17 4.07
C GLN A 56 12.68 -6.31 5.09
N MET A 57 12.72 -6.75 6.35
CA MET A 57 13.63 -6.19 7.37
C MET A 57 14.94 -6.96 7.40
N ASP A 58 16.00 -6.33 7.92
CA ASP A 58 17.39 -6.85 7.94
C ASP A 58 17.60 -8.10 8.83
N ASP A 59 16.53 -8.80 9.25
CA ASP A 59 16.61 -9.90 10.22
C ASP A 59 15.56 -11.03 9.99
N SER A 60 15.26 -11.35 8.72
CA SER A 60 14.28 -12.38 8.29
C SER A 60 12.81 -12.10 8.61
N GLN A 61 12.51 -10.97 9.25
CA GLN A 61 11.13 -10.52 9.43
C GLN A 61 10.65 -9.81 8.16
N SER A 62 9.43 -10.13 7.76
CA SER A 62 8.76 -9.44 6.66
C SER A 62 7.32 -9.15 7.02
N PHE A 63 6.80 -8.06 6.46
CA PHE A 63 5.40 -7.72 6.57
C PHE A 63 4.89 -7.24 5.21
N ARG A 64 3.60 -7.44 4.96
CA ARG A 64 2.95 -6.99 3.74
C ARG A 64 2.39 -5.60 3.97
N ILE A 65 2.81 -4.68 3.12
CA ILE A 65 2.38 -3.28 3.17
C ILE A 65 1.60 -2.95 1.90
N ALA A 66 0.48 -2.25 2.07
CA ALA A 66 -0.32 -1.72 0.98
C ALA A 66 -0.42 -0.21 1.06
N PHE A 67 -0.27 0.44 -0.09
CA PHE A 67 -0.41 1.89 -0.27
C PHE A 67 -1.61 2.19 -1.14
N ALA A 68 -2.44 3.12 -0.68
CA ALA A 68 -3.61 3.58 -1.41
C ALA A 68 -3.75 5.09 -1.34
N ARG A 69 -4.46 5.65 -2.31
CA ARG A 69 -4.90 7.04 -2.29
C ARG A 69 -6.33 7.16 -2.82
N PRO A 70 -7.15 8.06 -2.30
CA PRO A 70 -8.41 8.43 -2.94
C PRO A 70 -8.14 9.16 -4.26
N ASN A 71 -9.09 9.04 -5.18
CA ASN A 71 -8.98 9.64 -6.51
C ASN A 71 -9.22 11.16 -6.49
N ARG A 72 -9.94 11.70 -5.49
CA ARG A 72 -10.07 13.13 -5.22
C ARG A 72 -9.76 13.43 -3.75
N MET A 73 -9.44 14.69 -3.49
CA MET A 73 -9.24 15.17 -2.12
C MET A 73 -10.58 15.49 -1.47
N GLY A 74 -10.83 14.93 -0.29
CA GLY A 74 -12.02 15.21 0.51
C GLY A 74 -12.14 14.22 1.68
N CYS A 75 -12.72 14.66 2.79
CA CYS A 75 -12.91 13.84 3.99
C CYS A 75 -13.73 12.56 3.67
N ASP A 76 -14.81 12.72 2.91
CA ASP A 76 -15.72 11.62 2.56
C ASP A 76 -15.05 10.57 1.66
N GLU A 77 -14.20 11.00 0.74
CA GLU A 77 -13.50 10.07 -0.17
C GLU A 77 -12.39 9.29 0.56
N THR A 78 -11.58 9.96 1.38
CA THR A 78 -10.56 9.27 2.19
C THR A 78 -11.20 8.26 3.14
N GLY A 79 -12.30 8.64 3.81
CA GLY A 79 -13.04 7.75 4.71
C GLY A 79 -13.64 6.53 4.00
N SER A 80 -14.21 6.72 2.81
CA SER A 80 -14.75 5.63 1.98
C SER A 80 -13.66 4.65 1.56
N VAL A 81 -12.52 5.15 1.05
CA VAL A 81 -11.38 4.32 0.64
C VAL A 81 -10.81 3.54 1.83
N ALA A 82 -10.62 4.21 2.97
CA ALA A 82 -10.11 3.59 4.19
C ALA A 82 -11.01 2.47 4.69
N SER A 83 -12.32 2.70 4.74
CA SER A 83 -13.29 1.71 5.20
C SER A 83 -13.30 0.48 4.29
N ALA A 84 -13.39 0.69 2.97
CA ALA A 84 -13.45 -0.38 1.99
C ALA A 84 -12.17 -1.23 1.94
N LEU A 85 -10.99 -0.58 2.00
CA LEU A 85 -9.72 -1.29 1.97
C LEU A 85 -9.44 -2.01 3.30
N THR A 86 -9.83 -1.45 4.43
CA THR A 86 -9.71 -2.13 5.74
C THR A 86 -10.56 -3.39 5.76
N GLU A 87 -11.81 -3.32 5.26
CA GLU A 87 -12.68 -4.48 5.19
C GLU A 87 -12.12 -5.58 4.29
N LYS A 88 -11.56 -5.19 3.13
CA LYS A 88 -11.04 -6.10 2.12
C LYS A 88 -9.70 -6.74 2.51
N LEU A 89 -8.76 -5.94 2.99
CA LEU A 89 -7.36 -6.34 3.17
C LEU A 89 -7.07 -6.88 4.59
N LYS A 90 -7.97 -6.57 5.55
CA LYS A 90 -7.83 -6.93 6.96
C LYS A 90 -6.42 -6.61 7.51
N PRO A 91 -5.95 -5.36 7.33
CA PRO A 91 -4.67 -4.91 7.88
C PRO A 91 -4.64 -5.06 9.40
#